data_AF-A0A0F2S038-F1
#
_entry.id   AF-A0A0F2S038-F1
#
_cell.length_a   1.000
_cell.length_b   1.000
_cell.length_c   1.000
_cell.angle_alpha   90.00
_cell.angle_beta   90.00
_cell.angle_gamma   90.00
#
_symmetry.space_group_name_H-M   'P 1'
#
loop_
_entity.id
_entity.type
_entity.pdbx_description
1 polymer ?
#
loop_
_entity_poly.entity_id
_entity_poly.type
_entity_poly.pdbx_seq_one_letter_code
_entity_poly.pdbx_strand_id
1 'polypeptide(L)'
;MPAMPRPPSALIAARLSEVSSGARITVAGLVLVRQRPGTARGVVFVTLEDETGVVNVVIWRKVFERFRRAVIAGRMLRVTGRVERQAGVTHVVAEEIEDISALLDLLADPDSPLPPPGQTG
;
A
#
# COMPACT_ATOMS: atom_id res chain seq x y z
N MET A 1 21.43 -4.09 12.24
CA MET A 1 20.18 -3.44 11.76
C MET A 1 19.10 -4.51 11.68
N PRO A 2 17.85 -4.26 12.12
CA PRO A 2 16.80 -5.26 12.01
C PRO A 2 16.58 -5.63 10.53
N ALA A 3 16.31 -6.91 10.27
CA ALA A 3 16.01 -7.38 8.92
C ALA A 3 14.71 -6.73 8.43
N MET A 4 14.75 -6.11 7.24
CA MET A 4 13.56 -5.51 6.63
C MET A 4 12.74 -6.60 5.94
N PRO A 5 11.40 -6.55 6.05
CA PRO A 5 10.53 -7.45 5.30
C PRO A 5 10.83 -7.34 3.80
N ARG A 6 11.04 -8.49 3.16
CA ARG A 6 11.21 -8.57 1.72
C ARG A 6 9.85 -8.84 1.08
N PRO A 7 9.56 -8.30 -0.12
CA PRO A 7 8.41 -8.76 -0.90
C PRO A 7 8.42 -10.31 -0.94
N PRO A 8 7.28 -10.97 -0.64
CA PRO A 8 5.92 -10.44 -0.60
C PRO A 8 5.44 -9.82 0.73
N SER A 9 6.21 -9.88 1.81
CA SER A 9 5.77 -9.37 3.13
C SER A 9 5.62 -7.85 3.14
N ALA A 10 4.53 -7.36 3.77
CA ALA A 10 4.23 -5.94 3.86
C ALA A 10 4.99 -5.29 5.04
N LEU A 11 5.59 -4.13 4.78
CA LEU A 11 6.18 -3.27 5.79
C LEU A 11 5.09 -2.40 6.44
N ILE A 12 5.10 -2.33 7.77
CA ILE A 12 4.23 -1.43 8.54
C ILE A 12 4.61 0.03 8.33
N ALA A 13 3.62 0.92 8.34
CA ALA A 13 3.79 2.35 8.09
C ALA A 13 4.85 3.00 9.01
N ALA A 14 4.85 2.65 10.30
CA ALA A 14 5.79 3.20 11.29
C ALA A 14 7.27 2.94 10.96
N ARG A 15 7.57 1.90 10.17
CA ARG A 15 8.96 1.54 9.79
C ARG A 15 9.37 2.07 8.43
N LEU A 16 8.49 2.78 7.73
CA LEU A 16 8.78 3.32 6.40
C LEU A 16 10.00 4.25 6.42
N SER A 17 10.19 5.02 7.50
CA SER A 17 11.34 5.91 7.68
C SER A 17 12.67 5.17 7.94
N GLU A 18 12.65 3.89 8.26
CA GLU A 18 13.89 3.10 8.41
C GLU A 18 14.45 2.61 7.07
N VAL A 19 13.61 2.59 6.03
CA VAL A 19 13.97 2.06 4.71
C VAL A 19 14.82 3.08 3.94
N SER A 20 15.93 2.65 3.36
CA SER A 20 16.73 3.48 2.45
C SER A 20 15.94 3.86 1.19
N SER A 21 16.09 5.11 0.73
CA SER A 21 15.53 5.53 -0.56
C SER A 21 16.04 4.63 -1.69
N GLY A 22 15.16 4.33 -2.65
CA GLY A 22 15.42 3.43 -3.78
C GLY A 22 15.15 1.95 -3.48
N ALA A 23 15.02 1.56 -2.21
CA ALA A 23 14.70 0.17 -1.85
C ALA A 23 13.28 -0.21 -2.32
N ARG A 24 13.15 -1.42 -2.85
CA ARG A 24 11.87 -2.00 -3.23
C ARG A 24 11.22 -2.66 -2.01
N ILE A 25 10.01 -2.23 -1.66
CA ILE A 25 9.24 -2.74 -0.54
C ILE A 25 7.80 -3.05 -0.96
N THR A 26 7.09 -3.78 -0.11
CA THR A 26 5.63 -3.95 -0.18
C THR A 26 5.01 -3.27 1.04
N VAL A 27 3.89 -2.59 0.88
CA VAL A 27 3.05 -2.04 1.94
C VAL A 27 1.61 -2.48 1.71
N ALA A 28 0.79 -2.53 2.76
CA ALA A 28 -0.62 -2.83 2.63
C ALA A 28 -1.41 -1.99 3.63
N GLY A 29 -2.61 -1.54 3.25
CA GLY A 29 -3.44 -0.73 4.12
C GLY A 29 -4.79 -0.36 3.51
N LEU A 30 -5.64 0.21 4.36
CA LEU A 30 -6.92 0.80 3.97
C LEU A 30 -6.68 2.04 3.12
N VAL A 31 -7.47 2.20 2.06
CA VAL A 31 -7.38 3.41 1.25
C VAL A 31 -8.18 4.53 1.89
N LEU A 32 -7.49 5.55 2.39
CA LEU A 32 -8.13 6.73 2.98
C LEU A 32 -8.51 7.77 1.93
N VAL A 33 -7.54 8.14 1.09
CA VAL A 33 -7.66 9.30 0.20
C VAL A 33 -7.08 8.97 -1.17
N ARG A 34 -7.73 9.47 -2.22
CA ARG A 34 -7.24 9.47 -3.60
C ARG A 34 -7.23 10.90 -4.12
N GLN A 35 -6.09 11.36 -4.62
CA GLN A 35 -5.97 12.68 -5.21
C GLN A 35 -5.37 12.59 -6.62
N ARG A 36 -5.95 13.35 -7.54
CA ARG A 36 -5.43 13.51 -8.90
C ARG A 36 -5.36 15.00 -9.22
N PRO A 37 -4.24 15.67 -8.88
CA PRO A 37 -4.09 17.10 -9.13
C PRO A 37 -4.24 17.42 -10.62
N GLY A 38 -5.05 18.42 -10.96
CA GLY A 38 -5.31 18.79 -12.36
C GLY A 38 -4.06 19.24 -13.13
N THR A 39 -3.02 19.69 -12.41
CA THR A 39 -1.74 20.19 -12.95
C THR A 39 -0.69 19.10 -13.14
N ALA A 40 -0.84 17.94 -12.49
CA ALA A 40 0.17 16.90 -12.51
C ALA A 40 -0.20 15.86 -13.58
N ARG A 41 0.51 15.91 -14.73
CA ARG A 41 0.24 15.11 -15.95
C ARG A 41 0.24 13.60 -15.67
N GLY A 42 -0.90 13.07 -15.24
CA GLY A 42 -1.16 11.64 -15.11
C GLY A 42 -0.63 10.98 -13.84
N VAL A 43 -0.40 11.71 -12.76
CA VAL A 43 -0.08 11.10 -11.45
C VAL A 43 -1.35 10.98 -10.60
N VAL A 44 -1.45 9.91 -9.82
CA VAL A 44 -2.46 9.72 -8.77
C VAL A 44 -1.73 9.51 -7.46
N PHE A 45 -2.19 10.18 -6.41
CA PHE A 45 -1.73 9.98 -5.04
C PHE A 45 -2.78 9.16 -4.29
N VAL A 46 -2.32 8.16 -3.55
CA VAL A 46 -3.16 7.34 -2.68
C VAL A 46 -2.54 7.33 -1.29
N THR A 47 -3.33 7.59 -0.26
CA THR A 47 -2.90 7.42 1.13
C THR A 47 -3.46 6.11 1.65
N LEU A 48 -2.56 5.22 2.07
CA LEU A 48 -2.88 3.97 2.75
C LEU A 48 -2.71 4.15 4.26
N GLU A 49 -3.55 3.48 5.05
CA GLU A 49 -3.43 3.46 6.51
C GLU A 49 -3.39 2.02 7.03
N ASP A 50 -2.48 1.78 7.97
CA ASP A 50 -2.49 0.64 8.88
C ASP A 50 -2.56 1.13 10.33
N GLU A 51 -2.60 0.22 11.30
CA GLU A 51 -2.70 0.56 12.72
C GLU A 51 -1.50 1.35 13.27
N THR A 52 -0.40 1.42 12.51
CA THR A 52 0.85 2.08 12.89
C THR A 52 1.05 3.45 12.22
N GLY A 53 0.20 3.81 11.26
CA GLY A 53 0.20 5.12 10.61
C GLY A 53 -0.17 5.07 9.14
N VAL A 54 0.30 6.06 8.38
CA VAL A 54 -0.04 6.25 6.96
C VAL A 54 1.15 6.08 6.04
N VAL A 55 0.88 5.59 4.82
CA VAL A 55 1.83 5.50 3.71
C VAL A 55 1.28 6.25 2.51
N ASN A 56 2.06 7.23 2.03
CA ASN A 56 1.73 7.96 0.80
C ASN A 56 2.28 7.20 -0.41
N VAL A 57 1.40 6.86 -1.34
CA VAL A 57 1.71 6.13 -2.56
C VAL A 57 1.56 7.05 -3.76
N VAL A 58 2.59 7.08 -4.61
CA VAL A 58 2.61 7.81 -5.88
C VAL A 58 2.42 6.81 -7.01
N ILE A 59 1.40 7.02 -7.84
CA ILE A 59 1.05 6.15 -8.95
C ILE A 59 1.15 6.93 -10.25
N TRP A 60 2.16 6.62 -11.05
CA TRP A 60 2.34 7.22 -12.37
C TRP A 60 1.36 6.66 -13.40
N ARG A 61 1.10 7.44 -14.46
CA ARG A 61 0.08 7.15 -15.49
C ARG A 61 0.12 5.71 -16.00
N LYS A 62 1.32 5.21 -16.34
CA LYS A 62 1.51 3.86 -16.87
C LYS A 62 1.07 2.77 -15.88
N VAL A 63 1.36 2.96 -14.60
CA VAL A 63 0.98 2.03 -13.52
C VAL A 63 -0.51 2.16 -13.24
N PHE A 64 -1.03 3.39 -13.18
CA PHE A 64 -2.46 3.64 -13.04
C PHE A 64 -3.28 2.97 -14.14
N GLU A 65 -2.88 3.12 -15.41
CA GLU A 65 -3.57 2.50 -16.54
C GLU A 65 -3.58 0.97 -16.43
N ARG A 66 -2.45 0.36 -16.03
CA ARG A 66 -2.34 -1.09 -15.82
C ARG A 66 -3.22 -1.60 -14.67
N PHE A 67 -3.28 -0.87 -13.57
CA PHE A 67 -3.99 -1.28 -12.34
C PHE A 67 -5.26 -0.46 -12.09
N ARG A 68 -5.88 0.08 -13.14
CA ARG A 68 -6.97 1.07 -13.05
C ARG A 68 -8.10 0.64 -12.14
N ARG A 69 -8.53 -0.61 -12.24
CA ARG A 69 -9.61 -1.16 -11.41
C ARG A 69 -9.26 -1.12 -9.92
N ALA A 70 -8.10 -1.65 -9.55
CA ALA A 70 -7.64 -1.66 -8.17
C ALA A 70 -7.51 -0.23 -7.61
N VAL A 71 -6.88 0.68 -8.37
CA VAL A 71 -6.68 2.05 -7.92
C VAL A 71 -8.00 2.80 -7.73
N ILE A 72 -8.99 2.61 -8.60
CA ILE A 72 -10.28 3.31 -8.51
C ILE A 72 -11.18 2.71 -7.42
N ALA A 73 -11.30 1.37 -7.36
CA ALA A 73 -12.35 0.71 -6.58
C ALA A 73 -11.86 0.06 -5.27
N GLY A 74 -10.56 -0.23 -5.12
CA GLY A 74 -10.06 -1.00 -3.99
C GLY A 74 -10.19 -0.27 -2.66
N ARG A 75 -10.87 -0.85 -1.68
CA ARG A 75 -10.97 -0.33 -0.30
C ARG A 75 -9.72 -0.63 0.51
N MET A 76 -9.04 -1.72 0.19
CA MET A 76 -7.76 -2.11 0.78
C MET A 76 -6.81 -2.49 -0.35
N LEU A 77 -5.59 -1.95 -0.30
CA LEU A 77 -4.59 -2.18 -1.34
C LEU A 77 -3.31 -2.73 -0.75
N ARG A 78 -2.69 -3.64 -1.50
CA ARG A 78 -1.29 -4.03 -1.32
C ARG A 78 -0.49 -3.46 -2.47
N VAL A 79 0.56 -2.72 -2.15
CA VAL A 79 1.37 -1.98 -3.11
C VAL A 79 2.81 -2.39 -2.97
N THR A 80 3.40 -2.87 -4.06
CA THR A 80 4.85 -3.08 -4.16
C THR A 80 5.44 -1.96 -5.00
N GLY A 81 6.51 -1.34 -4.50
CA GLY A 81 7.09 -0.15 -5.11
C GLY A 81 8.42 0.23 -4.51
N ARG A 82 8.94 1.40 -4.91
CA ARG A 82 10.21 1.93 -4.42
C ARG A 82 10.00 3.08 -3.46
N VAL A 83 10.76 3.08 -2.38
CA VAL A 83 10.78 4.22 -1.44
C VAL A 83 11.48 5.40 -2.10
N GLU A 84 10.87 6.57 -2.02
CA GLU A 84 11.48 7.83 -2.40
C GLU A 84 11.30 8.83 -1.25
N ARG A 85 12.28 9.72 -1.10
CA ARG A 85 12.24 10.83 -0.16
C ARG A 85 12.38 12.15 -0.88
N GLN A 86 11.40 13.02 -0.72
CA GLN A 86 11.46 14.38 -1.26
C GLN A 86 10.92 15.37 -0.23
N ALA A 87 11.65 16.48 -0.02
CA ALA A 87 11.24 17.57 0.85
C ALA A 87 10.80 17.13 2.27
N GLY A 88 11.45 16.11 2.83
CA GLY A 88 11.14 15.58 4.17
C GLY A 88 9.97 14.59 4.23
N VAL A 89 9.28 14.35 3.12
CA VAL A 89 8.20 13.36 3.03
C VAL A 89 8.74 12.06 2.42
N THR A 90 8.33 10.93 2.98
CA THR A 90 8.64 9.59 2.44
C THR A 90 7.40 9.05 1.73
N HIS A 91 7.57 8.62 0.48
CA HIS A 91 6.50 8.05 -0.33
C HIS A 91 6.96 6.76 -1.02
N VAL A 92 5.99 5.94 -1.41
CA VAL A 92 6.21 4.72 -2.18
C VAL A 92 5.75 4.95 -3.62
N VAL A 93 6.68 4.91 -4.57
CA VAL A 93 6.35 4.93 -6.00
C VAL A 93 5.91 3.53 -6.41
N ALA A 94 4.63 3.39 -6.75
CA ALA A 94 4.02 2.10 -7.05
C ALA A 94 4.57 1.47 -8.34
N GLU A 95 4.85 0.17 -8.29
CA GLU A 95 5.21 -0.65 -9.46
C GLU A 95 4.15 -1.75 -9.70
N GLU A 96 3.63 -2.35 -8.63
CA GLU A 96 2.57 -3.36 -8.62
C GLU A 96 1.51 -3.00 -7.58
N ILE A 97 0.24 -3.20 -7.94
CA ILE A 97 -0.90 -2.87 -7.08
C ILE A 97 -1.89 -4.03 -7.13
N GLU A 98 -2.25 -4.52 -5.96
CA GLU A 98 -3.22 -5.59 -5.75
C GLU A 98 -4.41 -5.04 -4.96
N ASP A 99 -5.62 -5.32 -5.44
CA ASP A 99 -6.84 -5.09 -4.69
C ASP A 99 -7.09 -6.26 -3.75
N ILE A 100 -6.90 -6.02 -2.46
CA ILE A 100 -7.08 -7.01 -1.39
C ILE A 100 -8.34 -6.72 -0.57
N SER A 101 -9.29 -5.96 -1.14
CA SER A 101 -10.56 -5.61 -0.46
C SER A 101 -11.37 -6.83 -0.03
N ALA A 102 -11.18 -7.99 -0.67
CA ALA A 102 -11.82 -9.23 -0.27
C ALA A 102 -11.45 -9.65 1.16
N LEU A 103 -10.28 -9.25 1.68
CA LEU A 103 -9.91 -9.50 3.08
C LEU A 103 -10.80 -8.72 4.07
N LEU A 104 -11.30 -7.55 3.67
CA LEU A 104 -12.26 -6.81 4.48
C LEU A 104 -13.62 -7.48 4.50
N ASP A 105 -14.00 -8.14 3.41
CA ASP A 105 -15.28 -8.84 3.32
C ASP A 105 -15.32 -10.05 4.27
N LEU A 106 -14.17 -10.70 4.51
CA LEU A 106 -14.03 -11.75 5.52
C LEU A 106 -14.26 -11.24 6.95
N LEU A 107 -13.93 -9.99 7.24
CA LEU A 107 -14.18 -9.38 8.57
C LEU A 107 -15.65 -8.97 8.73
N ALA A 108 -16.33 -8.69 7.63
CA ALA A 108 -17.73 -8.27 7.61
C ALA A 108 -18.71 -9.45 7.65
N ASP A 109 -18.23 -10.67 7.40
CA ASP A 109 -19.02 -11.89 7.47
C ASP A 109 -19.08 -12.40 8.93
N PRO A 110 -20.22 -12.24 9.63
CA PRO A 110 -20.35 -12.65 11.03
C PRO A 110 -20.29 -14.17 11.21
N ASP A 111 -20.48 -14.95 10.14
CA ASP A 111 -20.43 -16.40 10.13
C ASP A 111 -19.09 -16.94 9.59
N SER A 112 -18.15 -16.06 9.23
CA SER A 112 -16.80 -16.47 8.82
C SER A 112 -16.07 -17.07 10.02
N PRO A 113 -15.66 -18.35 9.98
CA PRO A 113 -14.88 -18.92 11.06
C PRO A 113 -13.55 -18.19 11.11
N LEU A 114 -13.33 -17.39 12.15
CA LEU A 114 -12.01 -16.86 12.48
C LEU A 114 -11.01 -18.02 12.38
N PRO A 115 -9.93 -17.88 11.57
CA PRO A 115 -8.92 -18.92 11.55
C PRO A 115 -8.43 -19.12 12.99
N PRO A 116 -8.34 -20.37 13.46
CA PRO A 116 -7.99 -20.63 14.85
C PRO A 116 -6.64 -19.97 15.17
N PRO A 117 -6.51 -19.28 16.32
CA PRO A 117 -5.26 -18.65 16.69
C PRO A 117 -4.17 -19.73 16.77
N GLY A 118 -3.12 -19.59 15.94
CA GLY A 118 -1.95 -20.47 15.98
C GLY A 118 -1.55 -21.18 14.68
N GLN A 119 -2.17 -20.88 13.53
CA GLN A 119 -1.69 -21.40 12.24
C GLN A 119 -1.13 -20.28 11.36
N THR A 120 0.04 -19.78 11.73
CA THR A 120 1.02 -19.19 10.81
C THR A 120 2.12 -20.24 10.64
N GLY A 121 1.98 -21.08 9.62
CA GLY A 121 3.03 -21.97 9.13
C GLY A 121 3.88 -21.29 8.08
#